data_AF-G4N7W2-F1
#
_entry.id   AF-G4N7W2-F1
#
_cell.length_a   1.000
_cell.length_b   1.000
_cell.length_c   1.000
_cell.angle_alpha   90.00
_cell.angle_beta   90.00
_cell.angle_gamma   90.00
#
_symmetry.space_group_name_H-M   'P 1'
#
loop_
_entity.id
_entity.type
_entity.pdbx_description
1 polymer ?
#
loop_
_entity_poly.entity_id
_entity_poly.type
_entity_poly.pdbx_seq_one_letter_code
_entity_poly.pdbx_strand_id
1 'polypeptide(L)'
;MHDKHEPEYFAAVKDLSDKELTSFTVDDFLQVRVAVASYGIILFGKLRIPTMPADGPAYVHFRAFSTGPDDPAKFHSFLTEMKEEQGGGKTFRAIFTDKDELEWFDN
;
A
#
# COMPACT_ATOMS: atom_id res chain seq x y z
N MET A 1 -11.82 -17.94 10.48
CA MET A 1 -10.84 -16.87 10.26
C MET A 1 -11.64 -15.62 9.94
N HIS A 2 -11.56 -14.60 10.79
CA HIS A 2 -12.24 -13.33 10.54
C HIS A 2 -11.24 -12.46 9.79
N ASP A 3 -11.40 -12.40 8.46
CA ASP A 3 -10.62 -11.45 7.67
C ASP A 3 -11.05 -10.05 8.11
N LYS A 4 -10.12 -9.31 8.73
CA LYS A 4 -10.39 -7.97 9.27
C LYS A 4 -10.54 -6.91 8.17
N HIS A 5 -10.27 -7.29 6.92
CA HIS A 5 -10.35 -6.44 5.75
C HIS A 5 -11.46 -6.98 4.84
N GLU A 6 -12.31 -6.09 4.34
CA GLU A 6 -13.25 -6.45 3.27
C GLU A 6 -12.42 -7.01 2.11
N PRO A 7 -12.66 -8.27 1.67
CA PRO A 7 -11.81 -8.94 0.68
C PRO A 7 -11.74 -8.20 -0.67
N GLU A 8 -12.65 -7.25 -0.88
CA GLU A 8 -12.73 -6.41 -2.06
C GLU A 8 -11.51 -5.48 -2.23
N TYR A 9 -10.88 -5.00 -1.15
CA TYR A 9 -9.74 -4.08 -1.26
C TYR A 9 -8.56 -4.68 -2.03
N PHE A 10 -8.29 -5.97 -1.85
CA PHE A 10 -7.15 -6.69 -2.45
C PHE A 10 -7.58 -7.58 -3.62
N ALA A 11 -8.80 -7.42 -4.13
CA ALA A 11 -9.35 -8.27 -5.19
C ALA A 11 -8.45 -8.34 -6.44
N ALA A 12 -7.69 -7.29 -6.74
CA ALA A 12 -6.78 -7.23 -7.89
C ALA A 12 -5.59 -8.20 -7.81
N VAL A 13 -5.24 -8.68 -6.61
CA VAL A 13 -4.09 -9.57 -6.37
C VAL A 13 -4.49 -10.88 -5.71
N LYS A 14 -5.79 -11.17 -5.60
CA LYS A 14 -6.33 -12.32 -4.88
C LYS A 14 -5.82 -13.68 -5.39
N ASP A 15 -5.43 -13.75 -6.65
CA ASP A 15 -4.99 -14.97 -7.32
C ASP A 15 -3.46 -15.15 -7.27
N LEU A 16 -2.73 -14.21 -6.67
CA LEU A 16 -1.29 -14.30 -6.45
C LEU A 16 -0.97 -15.11 -5.19
N SER A 17 0.10 -15.91 -5.25
CA SER A 17 0.67 -16.57 -4.08
C SER A 17 1.45 -15.59 -3.20
N ASP A 18 1.67 -15.96 -1.93
CA ASP A 18 2.53 -15.21 -1.00
C ASP A 18 3.92 -14.95 -1.58
N LYS A 19 4.49 -15.95 -2.29
CA LYS A 19 5.80 -15.81 -2.95
C LYS A 19 5.77 -14.73 -4.02
N GLU A 20 4.69 -14.63 -4.79
CA GLU A 20 4.54 -13.59 -5.81
C GLU A 20 4.34 -12.22 -5.17
N LEU A 21 3.52 -12.13 -4.12
CA LEU A 21 3.29 -10.90 -3.36
C LEU A 21 4.55 -10.37 -2.65
N THR A 22 5.49 -11.25 -2.31
CA THR A 22 6.71 -10.91 -1.57
C THR A 22 7.99 -10.94 -2.42
N SER A 23 7.86 -11.09 -3.74
CA SER A 23 9.00 -11.17 -4.66
C SER A 23 9.69 -9.83 -4.96
N PHE A 24 9.20 -8.73 -4.37
CA PHE A 24 9.73 -7.39 -4.57
C PHE A 24 11.15 -7.21 -4.00
N THR A 25 11.85 -6.25 -4.57
CA THR A 25 13.22 -5.86 -4.22
C THR A 25 13.28 -4.38 -3.90
N VAL A 26 14.48 -3.87 -3.59
CA VAL A 26 14.69 -2.43 -3.35
C VAL A 26 14.35 -1.59 -4.58
N ASP A 27 14.55 -2.13 -5.79
CA ASP A 27 14.29 -1.42 -7.05
C ASP A 27 12.79 -1.23 -7.33
N ASP A 28 11.93 -1.97 -6.63
CA ASP A 28 10.48 -1.87 -6.77
C ASP A 28 9.86 -0.75 -5.92
N PHE A 29 10.66 -0.08 -5.07
CA PHE A 29 10.24 1.12 -4.35
C PHE A 29 10.37 2.36 -5.25
N LEU A 30 9.27 2.77 -5.85
CA LEU A 30 9.28 3.91 -6.79
C LEU A 30 9.34 5.28 -6.10
N GLN A 31 8.72 5.38 -4.94
CA GLN A 31 8.75 6.61 -4.15
C GLN A 31 8.71 6.25 -2.67
N VAL A 32 9.60 6.86 -1.89
CA VAL A 32 9.56 6.80 -0.42
C VAL A 32 9.70 8.22 0.10
N ARG A 33 8.77 8.62 0.97
CA ARG A 33 8.74 9.92 1.62
C ARG A 33 8.87 9.73 3.12
N VAL A 34 9.55 10.67 3.76
CA VAL A 34 9.88 10.63 5.18
C VAL A 34 9.28 11.86 5.85
N ALA A 35 8.49 11.63 6.89
CA ALA A 35 7.98 12.68 7.77
C ALA A 35 8.57 12.46 9.18
N VAL A 36 9.18 13.50 9.74
CA VAL A 36 9.74 13.47 11.10
C VAL A 36 8.74 14.11 12.05
N ALA A 37 8.30 13.35 13.05
CA ALA A 37 7.46 13.80 14.14
C ALA A 37 8.27 13.85 15.44
N SER A 38 7.75 14.53 16.47
CA SER A 38 8.40 14.59 17.79
C SER A 38 8.56 13.24 18.47
N TYR A 39 7.78 12.25 18.06
CA TYR A 39 7.74 10.89 18.64
C TYR A 39 8.32 9.82 17.71
N GLY A 40 8.88 10.18 16.56
CA GLY A 40 9.51 9.21 15.64
C GLY A 40 9.48 9.64 14.18
N ILE A 41 9.75 8.67 13.31
CA ILE A 41 9.84 8.81 11.86
C ILE A 41 8.71 8.02 11.21
N ILE A 42 7.93 8.67 10.36
CA ILE A 42 6.89 8.05 9.55
C ILE A 42 7.43 7.94 8.13
N LEU A 43 7.51 6.70 7.64
CA LEU A 43 7.79 6.38 6.26
C LEU A 43 6.46 6.12 5.56
N PHE A 44 6.30 6.66 4.36
CA PHE A 44 5.24 6.23 3.47
C PHE A 44 5.78 6.08 2.06
N GLY A 45 5.38 5.00 1.40
CA GLY A 45 6.02 4.59 0.16
C GLY A 45 5.05 3.98 -0.83
N LYS A 46 5.42 4.11 -2.10
CA LYS A 46 4.80 3.45 -3.25
C LYS A 46 5.68 2.28 -3.67
N LEU A 47 5.18 1.07 -3.44
CA LEU A 47 5.86 -0.18 -3.73
C LEU A 47 5.16 -0.90 -4.88
N ARG A 48 5.92 -1.31 -5.89
CA ARG A 48 5.44 -2.12 -7.01
C ARG A 48 5.39 -3.60 -6.63
N ILE A 49 4.34 -4.30 -7.04
CA ILE A 49 4.23 -5.76 -7.03
C ILE A 49 4.80 -6.26 -8.36
N PRO A 50 5.99 -6.89 -8.40
CA PRO A 50 6.71 -7.08 -9.66
C PRO A 50 6.04 -8.03 -10.63
N THR A 51 5.29 -9.00 -10.09
CA THR A 51 4.57 -10.04 -10.82
C THR A 51 3.31 -9.52 -11.50
N MET A 52 2.86 -8.30 -11.16
CA MET A 52 1.72 -7.65 -11.80
C MET A 52 2.14 -6.91 -13.08
N PRO A 53 1.26 -6.83 -14.09
CA PRO A 53 1.48 -6.01 -15.29
C PRO A 53 1.75 -4.54 -14.93
N ALA A 54 2.71 -3.90 -15.63
CA ALA A 54 3.12 -2.54 -15.33
C ALA A 54 2.02 -1.48 -15.62
N ASP A 55 1.10 -1.80 -16.53
CA ASP A 55 -0.04 -0.99 -16.94
C ASP A 55 -1.30 -1.20 -16.08
N GLY A 56 -1.30 -2.22 -15.23
CA GLY A 56 -2.40 -2.55 -14.33
C GLY A 56 -2.32 -1.81 -12.99
N PRO A 57 -3.32 -2.00 -12.10
CA PRO A 57 -3.11 -1.76 -10.69
C PRO A 57 -2.03 -2.75 -10.21
N ALA A 58 -0.86 -2.25 -9.86
CA ALA A 58 0.32 -3.04 -9.50
C ALA A 58 1.09 -2.44 -8.32
N TYR A 59 0.50 -1.47 -7.63
CA TYR A 59 1.19 -0.70 -6.60
C TYR A 59 0.42 -0.73 -5.30
N VAL A 60 1.14 -0.88 -4.19
CA VAL A 60 0.60 -0.62 -2.85
C VAL A 60 1.21 0.66 -2.32
N HIS A 61 0.40 1.48 -1.68
CA HIS A 61 0.89 2.60 -0.87
C HIS A 61 0.89 2.12 0.58
N PHE A 62 2.03 2.20 1.26
CA PHE A 62 2.18 1.70 2.63
C PHE A 62 2.69 2.79 3.57
N ARG A 63 2.43 2.59 4.85
CA ARG A 63 3.05 3.33 5.95
C ARG A 63 3.85 2.40 6.84
N ALA A 64 4.97 2.91 7.31
CA ALA A 64 5.77 2.31 8.35
C ALA A 64 6.20 3.38 9.35
N PHE A 65 6.44 2.96 10.59
CA PHE A 65 6.82 3.85 11.68
C PHE A 65 8.10 3.35 12.35
N SER A 66 9.01 4.26 12.65
CA SER A 66 10.17 4.00 13.50
C SER A 66 10.21 4.99 14.66
N THR A 67 10.68 4.54 15.82
CA THR A 67 10.92 5.40 17.00
C THR A 67 12.15 6.29 16.85
N GLY A 68 13.02 6.02 15.87
CA GLY A 68 14.23 6.80 15.61
C GLY A 68 15.02 6.27 14.40
N PRO A 69 16.08 6.97 13.97
CA PRO A 69 16.90 6.56 12.82
C PRO A 69 17.62 5.23 13.01
N ASP A 70 17.91 4.87 14.27
CA ASP A 70 18.60 3.62 14.62
C ASP A 70 17.65 2.43 14.83
N ASP A 71 16.35 2.69 14.87
CA ASP A 71 15.33 1.66 15.09
C ASP A 71 14.73 1.17 13.76
N PRO A 72 14.46 -0.15 13.62
CA PRO A 72 13.84 -0.68 12.43
C PRO A 72 12.39 -0.18 12.33
N ALA A 73 12.04 0.36 11.16
CA ALA A 73 10.68 0.75 10.87
C ALA A 73 9.76 -0.48 10.83
N LYS A 74 8.61 -0.38 11.49
CA LYS A 74 7.58 -1.41 11.52
C LYS A 74 6.44 -1.01 10.59
N PHE A 75 5.96 -1.96 9.80
CA PHE A 75 4.77 -1.77 8.99
C PHE A 75 3.60 -1.31 9.86
N HIS A 76 2.87 -0.31 9.38
CA HIS A 76 1.71 0.26 10.04
C HIS A 76 0.42 -0.11 9.30
N SER A 77 0.29 0.31 8.04
CA SER A 77 -0.91 0.09 7.24
C SER A 77 -0.63 0.21 5.74
N PHE A 78 -1.57 -0.31 4.94
CA PHE A 78 -1.69 0.02 3.52
C PHE A 78 -2.78 1.08 3.34
N LEU A 79 -2.62 1.94 2.34
CA LEU A 79 -3.70 2.80 1.89
C LEU A 79 -4.84 1.94 1.34
N THR A 80 -6.01 2.13 1.91
CA THR A 80 -7.27 1.61 1.40
C THR A 80 -8.17 2.77 1.01
N GLU A 81 -8.85 2.68 -0.13
CA GLU A 81 -9.82 3.66 -0.59
C GLU A 81 -11.19 3.02 -0.79
N MET A 82 -12.23 3.69 -0.28
CA MET A 82 -13.62 3.42 -0.60
C MET A 82 -14.18 4.61 -1.37
N LYS A 83 -14.77 4.36 -2.53
CA LYS A 83 -15.43 5.39 -3.35
C LYS A 83 -16.89 5.04 -3.53
N GLU A 84 -17.76 6.04 -3.42
CA GLU A 84 -19.18 5.92 -3.75
C GLU A 84 -19.38 6.24 -5.23
N GLU A 85 -19.99 5.30 -5.95
CA GLU A 85 -20.32 5.44 -7.37
C GLU A 85 -21.63 6.20 -7.56
N GLN A 86 -21.76 6.90 -8.69
CA GLN A 86 -23.03 7.53 -9.09
C GLN A 86 -24.09 6.47 -9.35
N GLY A 87 -24.88 6.16 -8.34
CA GLY A 87 -25.83 5.04 -8.33
C GLY A 87 -25.92 4.30 -6.99
N GLY A 88 -25.10 4.68 -6.00
CA GLY A 88 -25.15 4.10 -4.64
C GLY A 88 -24.31 2.83 -4.47
N GLY A 89 -23.56 2.42 -5.50
CA GLY A 89 -22.54 1.38 -5.39
C GLY A 89 -21.32 1.89 -4.62
N LYS A 90 -20.56 0.98 -4.02
CA LYS A 90 -19.26 1.27 -3.40
C LYS A 90 -18.17 0.47 -4.10
N THR A 91 -17.04 1.09 -4.37
CA THR A 91 -15.84 0.43 -4.85
C THR A 91 -14.76 0.54 -3.79
N PHE A 92 -13.98 -0.53 -3.64
CA PHE A 92 -12.92 -0.65 -2.64
C PHE A 92 -11.63 -1.04 -3.34
N ARG A 93 -10.52 -0.36 -3.02
CA ARG A 93 -9.20 -0.71 -3.58
C ARG A 93 -8.06 -0.45 -2.60
N ALA A 94 -7.06 -1.32 -2.65
CA ALA A 94 -5.75 -1.17 -2.01
C ALA A 94 -4.58 -1.34 -3.01
N ILE A 95 -4.90 -1.74 -4.24
CA ILE A 95 -3.94 -1.85 -5.34
C ILE A 95 -4.19 -0.69 -6.31
N PHE A 96 -3.17 0.15 -6.45
CA PHE A 96 -3.16 1.40 -7.20
C PHE A 96 -2.39 1.25 -8.50
N THR A 97 -2.54 2.25 -9.37
CA THR A 97 -1.82 2.39 -10.65
C THR A 97 -0.57 3.26 -10.48
N ASP A 98 0.28 3.28 -11.51
CA ASP A 98 1.46 4.14 -11.57
C ASP A 98 1.11 5.64 -11.50
N LYS A 99 -0.08 6.01 -12.01
CA LYS A 99 -0.62 7.39 -12.03
C LYS A 99 -1.19 7.87 -10.70
N ASP A 100 -1.54 6.97 -9.79
CA ASP A 100 -2.04 7.36 -8.46
C ASP A 100 -0.88 7.95 -7.65
N GLU A 101 -1.01 9.21 -7.21
CA GLU A 101 0.03 9.90 -6.45
C GLU A 101 0.15 9.34 -5.03
N LEU A 102 1.38 9.34 -4.50
CA LEU A 102 1.61 8.99 -3.10
C LEU A 102 1.29 10.20 -2.21
N GLU A 103 0.07 10.22 -1.70
CA GLU A 103 -0.42 11.22 -0.76
C GLU A 103 -0.30 10.73 0.70
N TRP A 104 -0.41 11.65 1.64
CA TRP A 104 -0.48 11.31 3.07
C TRP A 104 -1.83 10.64 3.40
N PHE A 105 -1.81 9.60 4.24
CA PHE A 105 -3.01 8.90 4.71
C PHE A 105 -2.85 8.38 6.15
N ASP A 106 -3.96 8.25 6.90
CA ASP A 106 -3.98 7.92 8.35
C ASP A 106 -4.83 6.71 8.74
N ASN A 107 -5.28 5.91 7.76
CA ASN A 107 -6.12 4.72 7.96
C ASN A 107 -5.36 3.45 8.34
#